data_AF-A0A2N7L856-F1
#
_entry.id   AF-A0A2N7L856-F1
#
_cell.length_a   1.000
_cell.length_b   1.000
_cell.length_c   1.000
_cell.angle_alpha   90.00
_cell.angle_beta   90.00
_cell.angle_gamma   90.00
#
_symmetry.space_group_name_H-M   'P 1'
#
loop_
_entity.id
_entity.type
_entity.pdbx_description
1 polymer ?
#
loop_
_entity_poly.entity_id
_entity_poly.type
_entity_poly.pdbx_seq_one_letter_code
_entity_poly.pdbx_strand_id
1 'polypeptide(L)' 'MQTAYEVQGALRSKRWTVRSWAIAHGYHPRTVLHCIERFAPEKEISPKRKLAKKIMHDLSETLGVDLAGCKDE' A
#
# COMPACT_ATOMS: atom_id res chain seq x y z
N MET A 1 -14.14 5.97 -0.86
CA MET A 1 -12.75 6.41 -0.65
C MET A 1 -12.03 5.26 0.02
N GLN A 2 -10.99 4.70 -0.59
CA GLN A 2 -10.25 3.59 0.02
C GLN A 2 -9.41 4.08 1.22
N THR A 3 -9.77 3.65 2.41
CA THR A 3 -9.03 3.97 3.65
C THR A 3 -7.87 2.98 3.85
N ALA A 4 -6.93 3.30 4.75
CA ALA A 4 -5.87 2.36 5.16
C ALA A 4 -6.44 1.01 5.63
N TYR A 5 -7.62 1.03 6.25
CA TYR A 5 -8.35 -0.16 6.66
C TYR A 5 -8.82 -1.00 5.47
N GLU A 6 -9.30 -0.38 4.38
CA GLU A 6 -9.70 -1.09 3.17
C GLU A 6 -8.51 -1.74 2.46
N VAL A 7 -7.34 -1.09 2.43
CA VAL A 7 -6.11 -1.69 1.90
C VAL A 7 -5.72 -2.93 2.71
N GLN A 8 -5.79 -2.84 4.04
CA GLN A 8 -5.54 -3.98 4.92
C GLN A 8 -6.60 -5.08 4.72
N GLY A 9 -7.87 -4.71 4.55
CA GLY A 9 -8.96 -5.63 4.24
C GLY A 9 -8.74 -6.37 2.92
N ALA A 10 -8.32 -5.65 1.87
CA ALA A 10 -8.02 -6.20 0.56
C ALA A 10 -6.85 -7.20 0.62
N LEU A 11 -5.81 -6.90 1.40
CA LEU A 11 -4.72 -7.86 1.68
C LEU A 11 -5.27 -9.12 2.35
N ARG A 12 -6.14 -8.97 3.35
CA ARG A 12 -6.74 -10.11 4.07
C ARG A 12 -7.61 -10.96 3.14
N SER A 13 -8.35 -10.36 2.21
CA SER A 13 -9.11 -11.08 1.19
C SER A 13 -8.23 -11.95 0.28
N LYS A 14 -6.97 -11.54 0.05
CA LYS A 14 -5.96 -12.33 -0.66
C LYS A 14 -5.15 -13.28 0.25
N ARG A 15 -5.60 -13.52 1.49
CA ARG A 15 -4.92 -14.32 2.52
C ARG A 15 -3.56 -13.76 2.97
N TRP A 16 -3.33 -12.47 2.76
CA TRP A 16 -2.15 -11.77 3.22
C TRP A 16 -2.44 -10.94 4.47
N THR A 17 -1.43 -10.81 5.34
CA THR A 17 -1.37 -9.77 6.37
C THR A 17 -0.32 -8.75 5.93
N VAL A 18 -0.39 -7.51 6.43
CA VAL A 18 0.65 -6.50 6.14
C VAL A 18 2.05 -7.05 6.46
N ARG A 19 2.18 -7.76 7.58
CA ARG A 19 3.45 -8.37 7.99
C ARG A 19 3.90 -9.47 7.04
N SER A 20 3.04 -10.46 6.74
CA SER A 20 3.43 -11.58 5.87
C SER A 20 3.72 -11.12 4.45
N TRP A 21 2.96 -10.15 3.94
CA TRP A 21 3.19 -9.54 2.64
C TRP A 21 4.53 -8.79 2.60
N ALA A 22 4.81 -7.97 3.62
CA ALA A 22 6.06 -7.23 3.72
C ALA A 22 7.28 -8.17 3.74
N ILE A 23 7.23 -9.23 4.54
CA ILE A 23 8.30 -10.23 4.61
C ILE A 23 8.48 -10.93 3.26
N ALA A 24 7.40 -11.33 2.60
CA ALA A 24 7.46 -11.99 1.30
C ALA A 24 8.07 -11.10 0.19
N HIS A 25 7.90 -9.78 0.29
CA HIS A 25 8.43 -8.80 -0.67
C HIS A 25 9.78 -8.17 -0.22
N GLY A 26 10.37 -8.63 0.88
CA GLY A 26 11.65 -8.13 1.38
C GLY A 26 11.60 -6.74 2.03
N TYR A 27 10.41 -6.28 2.45
CA TYR A 27 10.21 -5.01 3.13
C TYR A 27 10.08 -5.17 4.65
N HIS A 28 10.41 -4.10 5.38
CA HIS A 28 10.17 -4.05 6.81
C HIS A 28 8.68 -3.81 7.10
N PRO A 29 8.00 -4.64 7.91
CA PRO A 29 6.55 -4.56 8.15
C PRO A 29 6.07 -3.18 8.62
N ARG A 30 6.86 -2.55 9.50
CA ARG A 30 6.56 -1.23 10.06
C ARG A 30 6.62 -0.13 8.99
N THR A 31 7.50 -0.28 8.00
CA THR A 31 7.62 0.65 6.87
C THR A 31 6.42 0.50 5.94
N VAL A 32 6.00 -0.73 5.66
CA VAL A 32 4.82 -0.99 4.83
C VAL A 32 3.56 -0.45 5.49
N LEU A 33 3.37 -0.74 6.79
CA LEU A 33 2.24 -0.19 7.55
C LEU A 33 2.22 1.33 7.51
N HIS A 34 3.35 1.99 7.77
CA HIS A 34 3.46 3.44 7.68
C HIS A 34 3.13 3.98 6.28
N CYS A 35 3.53 3.27 5.21
CA CYS A 35 3.20 3.67 3.85
C CYS A 35 1.69 3.56 3.59
N ILE A 36 1.06 2.45 4.02
CA ILE A 36 -0.39 2.26 3.88
C ILE A 36 -1.15 3.35 4.63
N GLU A 37 -0.78 3.66 5.87
CA GLU A 37 -1.48 4.67 6.69
C GLU A 37 -1.30 6.10 6.14
N ARG A 38 -0.12 6.40 5.58
CA ARG A 38 0.25 7.75 5.16
C ARG A 38 -0.12 8.07 3.72
N PHE A 39 -0.10 7.07 2.85
CA PHE A 39 -0.31 7.21 1.41
C PHE A 39 -1.56 6.45 0.94
N ALA A 40 -2.45 6.04 1.87
CA ALA A 40 -3.78 5.59 1.49
C ALA A 40 -4.44 6.63 0.58
N PRO A 41 -5.26 6.21 -0.40
CA PRO A 41 -5.84 7.12 -1.38
C PRO A 41 -6.76 8.17 -0.77
N GLU A 42 -7.30 7.93 0.44
CA GLU A 42 -7.92 8.96 1.30
C GLU A 42 -7.07 10.22 1.48
N LYS A 43 -5.75 10.06 1.64
CA LYS A 43 -4.87 11.15 2.06
C LYS A 43 -4.50 12.08 0.91
N GLU A 44 -4.71 11.68 -0.34
CA GLU A 44 -4.27 12.41 -1.54
C GLU A 44 -2.77 12.82 -1.50
N ILE A 45 -1.96 12.08 -0.72
CA ILE A 45 -0.53 12.31 -0.59
C ILE A 45 0.20 11.24 -1.38
N SER A 46 0.88 11.66 -2.45
CA SER A 46 1.75 10.76 -3.21
C SER A 46 3.10 10.56 -2.50
N PRO A 47 3.61 9.32 -2.41
CA PRO A 47 4.92 9.06 -1.83
C PRO A 47 6.03 9.72 -2.65
N LYS A 48 6.82 10.60 -2.02
CA LYS A 48 7.98 11.25 -2.67
C LYS A 48 9.23 10.38 -2.71
N ARG A 49 9.39 9.46 -1.74
CA ARG A 49 10.59 8.61 -1.62
C ARG A 49 10.47 7.38 -2.52
N LYS A 50 11.57 7.00 -3.19
CA LYS A 50 11.64 5.82 -4.08
C LYS A 50 11.13 4.55 -3.41
N LEU A 51 11.50 4.31 -2.16
CA LEU A 51 11.06 3.12 -1.40
C LEU A 51 9.54 3.12 -1.18
N ALA A 52 8.96 4.25 -0.79
CA ALA A 52 7.53 4.35 -0.56
C ALA A 52 6.73 4.23 -1.86
N LYS A 53 7.22 4.81 -2.96
CA LYS A 53 6.65 4.60 -4.31
C LYS A 53 6.64 3.12 -4.66
N LYS A 54 7.77 2.43 -4.47
CA LYS A 54 7.91 1.00 -4.77
C LYS A 54 6.95 0.16 -3.92
N ILE A 55 6.88 0.40 -2.61
CA ILE A 55 5.94 -0.33 -1.72
C ILE A 55 4.48 -0.13 -2.17
N MET A 56 4.08 1.11 -2.47
CA MET A 56 2.71 1.40 -2.92
C MET A 56 2.40 0.80 -4.30
N HIS A 57 3.38 0.79 -5.21
CA HIS A 57 3.27 0.13 -6.51
C HIS A 57 3.11 -1.38 -6.37
N ASP A 58 4.02 -2.04 -5.64
CA ASP A 58 3.96 -3.49 -5.40
C ASP A 58 2.65 -3.90 -4.69
N LEU A 59 2.14 -3.06 -3.77
CA LEU A 59 0.83 -3.25 -3.14
C LEU A 59 -0.31 -3.13 -4.17
N SER A 60 -0.23 -2.15 -5.06
CA SER A 60 -1.23 -1.95 -6.13
C SER A 60 -1.27 -3.15 -7.06
N GLU A 61 -0.11 -3.67 -7.49
CA GLU A 61 0.00 -4.88 -8.30
C GLU A 61 -0.53 -6.12 -7.54
N THR A 62 -0.16 -6.26 -6.26
CA THR A 62 -0.62 -7.39 -5.44
C THR A 62 -2.13 -7.39 -5.32
N LEU A 63 -2.74 -6.22 -5.11
CA LEU A 63 -4.17 -6.08 -4.86
C LEU A 63 -4.98 -6.00 -6.15
N GLY A 64 -4.35 -5.60 -7.26
CA GLY A 64 -5.02 -5.34 -8.54
C GLY A 64 -5.86 -4.07 -8.52
N VAL A 65 -5.51 -3.11 -7.65
CA VAL A 65 -6.19 -1.83 -7.50
C VAL A 65 -5.16 -0.72 -7.52
N ASP A 66 -5.46 0.41 -8.16
CA ASP A 66 -4.56 1.56 -8.14
C ASP A 66 -4.62 2.23 -6.76
N LEU A 67 -3.62 1.97 -5.92
CA LEU A 67 -3.42 2.66 -4.65
C LEU A 67 -2.45 3.83 -4.79
N ALA A 68 -1.80 3.95 -5.95
CA ALA A 68 -0.78 4.94 -6.21
C ALA A 68 -1.36 6.34 -6.46
N GLY A 69 -2.65 6.58 -6.26
CA GLY A 69 -3.23 7.92 -6.22
C GLY A 69 -2.83 8.77 -7.42
N CYS A 70 -2.67 8.16 -8.59
CA CYS A 70 -2.49 8.89 -9.82
C CYS A 70 -3.89 9.30 -10.27
N LYS A 71 -4.37 10.43 -9.75
CA LYS A 71 -5.16 11.30 -10.61
C LYS A 71 -4.16 12.05 -11.46
N ASP A 72 -3.88 11.51 -12.64
CA ASP A 72 -3.41 12.34 -13.74
C ASP A 72 -4.55 13.31 -14.06
N GLU A 73 -4.47 14.55 -13.55
CA GLU A 73 -5.20 15.72 -14.06
C GLU A 73 -4.27 16.93 -14.09
#